data_AF-A0A803U0K4-F1
#
_entry.id   AF-A0A803U0K4-F1
#
_cell.length_a   1.000
_cell.length_b   1.000
_cell.length_c   1.000
_cell.angle_alpha   90.00
_cell.angle_beta   90.00
_cell.angle_gamma   90.00
#
_symmetry.space_group_name_H-M   'P 1'
#
loop_
_entity.id
_entity.type
_entity.pdbx_description
1 polymer ?
#
loop_
_entity_poly.entity_id
_entity_poly.type
_entity_poly.pdbx_seq_one_letter_code
_entity_poly.pdbx_strand_id
1 'polypeptide(L)'
;MRQALLHWSKKLANKKHARSRRNMKSLLVQRKQTERSLTDAEDVLKTTLPQRAKKPSSSDWSKWEFLAVLGSIFLLLYIMLCYENFHFHVAHMYAHLGYPSAQHIVGQRYLKGVGVEKNEEKAMHWFRQAAEKGHPQSSFNLAVGKLKNLTTTLDEGDVEKLLNLAAGHGLQEAQNLLENIRNRHPP
;
A
#
# COMPACT_ATOMS: atom_id res chain seq x y z
N MET A 1 -65.81 -54.86 -21.04
CA MET A 1 -65.44 -53.51 -20.58
C MET A 1 -63.92 -53.23 -20.48
N ARG A 2 -63.08 -54.14 -19.96
CA ARG A 2 -61.61 -53.88 -19.80
C ARG A 2 -60.82 -53.64 -21.10
N GLN A 3 -61.17 -54.29 -22.22
CA GLN A 3 -60.43 -54.14 -23.49
C GLN A 3 -60.65 -52.77 -24.18
N ALA A 4 -61.85 -52.20 -24.08
CA ALA A 4 -62.16 -50.89 -24.66
C ALA A 4 -61.40 -49.75 -23.95
N LEU A 5 -61.25 -49.84 -22.63
CA LEU A 5 -60.48 -48.89 -21.83
C LEU A 5 -58.97 -48.96 -22.11
N LEU A 6 -58.42 -50.17 -22.30
CA LEU A 6 -57.02 -50.37 -22.70
C LEU A 6 -56.73 -49.82 -24.10
N HIS A 7 -57.65 -50.01 -25.04
CA HIS A 7 -57.53 -49.47 -26.40
C HIS A 7 -57.59 -47.93 -26.42
N TRP A 8 -58.52 -47.34 -25.67
CA TRP A 8 -58.66 -45.89 -25.54
C TRP A 8 -57.45 -45.23 -24.87
N SER A 9 -56.93 -45.86 -23.80
CA SER A 9 -55.71 -45.42 -23.11
C SER A 9 -54.48 -45.44 -24.03
N LYS A 10 -54.26 -46.53 -24.79
CA LYS A 10 -53.16 -46.62 -25.77
C LYS A 10 -53.28 -45.57 -26.88
N LYS A 11 -54.50 -45.28 -27.36
CA LYS A 11 -54.75 -44.27 -28.39
C LYS A 11 -54.45 -42.85 -27.89
N LEU A 12 -54.77 -42.55 -26.64
CA LEU A 12 -54.44 -41.28 -25.98
C LEU A 12 -52.93 -41.12 -25.74
N ALA A 13 -52.25 -42.17 -25.27
CA ALA A 13 -50.81 -42.18 -25.11
C ALA A 13 -50.08 -41.95 -26.45
N ASN A 14 -50.54 -42.61 -27.53
CA ASN A 14 -49.97 -42.44 -28.86
C ASN A 14 -50.22 -41.02 -29.42
N LYS A 15 -51.39 -40.44 -29.18
CA LYS A 15 -51.72 -39.06 -29.58
C LYS A 15 -50.89 -38.02 -28.81
N LYS A 16 -50.65 -38.23 -27.51
CA LYS A 16 -49.75 -37.39 -26.70
C LYS A 16 -48.30 -37.47 -27.18
N HIS A 17 -47.79 -38.68 -27.46
CA HIS A 17 -46.44 -38.84 -28.04
C HIS A 17 -46.31 -38.22 -29.44
N ALA A 18 -47.30 -38.37 -30.31
CA ALA A 18 -47.29 -37.75 -31.63
C ALA A 18 -47.35 -36.21 -31.58
N ARG A 19 -48.03 -35.64 -30.57
CA ARG A 19 -48.08 -34.19 -30.33
C ARG A 19 -46.76 -33.67 -29.76
N SER A 20 -46.18 -34.39 -28.79
CA SER A 20 -44.86 -34.09 -28.22
C SER A 20 -43.74 -34.14 -29.28
N ARG A 21 -43.73 -35.17 -30.15
CA ARG A 21 -42.76 -35.26 -31.26
C ARG A 21 -42.91 -34.14 -32.29
N ARG A 22 -44.14 -33.70 -32.57
CA ARG A 22 -44.37 -32.55 -33.46
C ARG A 22 -43.87 -31.24 -32.86
N ASN A 23 -44.17 -30.99 -31.59
CA ASN A 23 -43.67 -29.82 -30.87
C ASN A 23 -42.13 -29.86 -30.74
N MET A 24 -41.54 -31.03 -30.55
CA MET A 24 -40.07 -31.20 -30.52
C MET A 24 -39.45 -30.86 -31.88
N LYS A 25 -40.03 -31.32 -32.99
CA LYS A 25 -39.53 -31.00 -34.33
C LYS A 25 -39.61 -29.50 -34.64
N SER A 26 -40.69 -28.83 -34.27
CA SER A 26 -40.79 -27.38 -34.46
C SER A 26 -39.77 -26.62 -33.60
N LEU A 27 -39.53 -27.06 -32.37
CA LEU A 27 -38.50 -26.47 -31.50
C LEU A 27 -37.09 -26.67 -32.04
N LEU A 28 -36.78 -27.86 -32.61
CA LEU A 28 -35.48 -28.12 -33.23
C LEU A 28 -35.25 -27.27 -34.47
N VAL A 29 -36.28 -27.09 -35.30
CA VAL A 29 -36.21 -26.19 -36.48
C VAL A 29 -36.01 -24.75 -36.03
N GLN A 30 -36.77 -24.29 -35.04
CA GLN A 30 -36.65 -22.94 -34.52
C GLN A 30 -35.27 -22.70 -33.91
N ARG A 31 -34.76 -23.63 -33.10
CA ARG A 31 -33.40 -23.57 -32.55
C ARG A 31 -32.33 -23.50 -33.64
N LYS A 32 -32.44 -24.32 -34.69
CA LYS A 32 -31.48 -24.32 -35.80
C LYS A 32 -31.51 -23.01 -36.59
N GLN A 33 -32.70 -22.39 -36.73
CA GLN A 33 -32.84 -21.07 -37.32
C GLN A 33 -32.17 -20.00 -36.45
N THR A 34 -32.35 -20.07 -35.13
CA THR A 34 -31.73 -19.14 -34.17
C THR A 34 -30.21 -19.27 -34.16
N GLU A 35 -29.69 -20.50 -34.20
CA GLU A 35 -28.26 -20.78 -34.27
C GLU A 35 -27.64 -20.21 -35.56
N ARG A 36 -28.31 -20.36 -36.72
CA ARG A 36 -27.87 -19.73 -37.97
C ARG A 36 -27.90 -18.20 -37.91
N SER A 37 -28.97 -17.62 -37.36
CA SER A 37 -29.03 -16.16 -37.22
C SER A 37 -27.96 -15.61 -36.27
N LEU A 38 -27.58 -16.39 -35.25
CA LEU A 38 -26.51 -16.02 -34.32
C LEU A 38 -25.14 -16.11 -35.01
N THR A 39 -24.89 -17.15 -35.81
CA THR A 39 -23.62 -17.26 -36.56
C THR A 39 -23.49 -16.16 -37.60
N ASP A 40 -24.56 -15.84 -38.32
CA ASP A 40 -24.56 -14.77 -39.32
C ASP A 40 -24.38 -13.40 -38.64
N ALA A 41 -25.00 -13.18 -37.48
CA ALA A 41 -24.81 -11.97 -36.69
C ALA A 41 -23.38 -11.85 -36.14
N GLU A 42 -22.76 -12.95 -35.70
CA GLU A 42 -21.36 -12.97 -35.27
C GLU A 42 -20.40 -12.67 -36.42
N ASP A 43 -20.67 -13.18 -37.62
CA ASP A 43 -19.82 -12.95 -38.78
C ASP A 43 -19.93 -11.49 -39.26
N VAL A 44 -21.15 -10.95 -39.31
CA VAL A 44 -21.39 -9.52 -39.56
C VAL A 44 -20.74 -8.65 -38.48
N LEU A 45 -20.76 -9.06 -37.21
CA LEU A 45 -20.09 -8.35 -36.13
C LEU A 45 -18.56 -8.36 -36.32
N LYS A 46 -17.98 -9.47 -36.79
CA LYS A 46 -16.54 -9.59 -37.06
C LYS A 46 -16.11 -8.79 -38.30
N THR A 47 -16.95 -8.67 -39.32
CA THR A 47 -16.65 -7.87 -40.52
C THR A 47 -16.90 -6.38 -40.34
N THR A 48 -17.88 -6.00 -39.51
CA THR A 48 -18.30 -4.60 -39.35
C THR A 48 -17.55 -3.90 -38.20
N LEU A 49 -17.12 -4.63 -37.17
CA LEU A 49 -16.23 -4.05 -36.16
C LEU A 49 -14.82 -3.92 -36.75
N PRO A 50 -14.16 -2.75 -36.62
CA PRO A 50 -12.74 -2.66 -36.94
C PRO A 50 -12.02 -3.73 -36.12
N GLN A 51 -11.15 -4.52 -36.76
CA GLN A 51 -10.41 -5.57 -36.06
C GLN A 51 -9.81 -4.97 -34.80
N ARG A 52 -10.32 -5.43 -33.65
CA ARG A 52 -9.87 -5.00 -32.34
C ARG A 52 -8.37 -5.16 -32.34
N ALA A 53 -7.63 -4.04 -32.22
CA ALA A 53 -6.18 -4.05 -32.18
C ALA A 53 -5.73 -5.22 -31.31
N LYS A 54 -4.89 -6.10 -31.88
CA LYS A 54 -4.36 -7.30 -31.23
C LYS A 54 -4.09 -6.96 -29.77
N LYS A 55 -4.69 -7.71 -28.82
CA LYS A 55 -4.27 -7.59 -27.41
C LYS A 55 -2.75 -7.75 -27.41
N PRO A 56 -1.99 -6.77 -26.90
CA PRO A 56 -0.54 -6.82 -27.01
C PRO A 56 -0.06 -8.13 -26.36
N SER A 57 0.65 -8.93 -27.16
CA SER A 57 1.46 -10.04 -26.67
C SER A 57 2.34 -9.52 -25.54
N SER A 58 2.59 -10.33 -24.52
CA SER A 58 3.24 -9.94 -23.26
C SER A 58 4.67 -9.40 -23.39
N SER A 59 5.18 -9.19 -24.61
CA SER A 59 6.54 -8.75 -24.91
C SER A 59 6.64 -7.74 -26.08
N ASP A 60 5.57 -7.07 -26.50
CA ASP A 60 5.61 -6.10 -27.61
C ASP A 60 5.27 -4.68 -27.14
N TRP A 61 6.01 -4.17 -26.17
CA TRP A 61 5.91 -2.76 -25.77
C TRP A 61 6.54 -1.88 -26.86
N SER A 62 5.79 -0.87 -27.31
CA SER A 62 6.31 0.14 -28.23
C SER A 62 7.44 0.94 -27.55
N LYS A 63 8.46 1.34 -28.32
CA LYS A 63 9.56 2.19 -27.81
C LYS A 63 9.03 3.46 -27.12
N TRP A 64 7.91 4.00 -27.61
CA TRP A 64 7.26 5.19 -27.05
C TRP A 64 6.53 4.91 -25.72
N GLU A 65 6.01 3.70 -25.52
CA GLU A 65 5.39 3.30 -24.25
C GLU A 65 6.45 3.11 -23.17
N PHE A 66 7.61 2.52 -23.50
CA PHE A 66 8.74 2.46 -22.58
C PHE A 66 9.23 3.85 -22.19
N LEU A 67 9.38 4.76 -23.16
CA LEU A 67 9.78 6.15 -22.88
C LEU A 67 8.74 6.87 -22.00
N ALA A 68 7.45 6.65 -22.23
CA ALA A 68 6.38 7.22 -21.42
C ALA A 68 6.40 6.68 -19.99
N VAL A 69 6.63 5.37 -19.80
CA VAL A 69 6.74 4.74 -18.47
C VAL A 69 8.01 5.19 -17.74
N LEU A 70 9.16 5.24 -18.42
CA LEU A 70 10.38 5.79 -17.84
C LEU A 70 10.18 7.25 -17.44
N GLY A 71 9.59 8.06 -18.32
CA GLY A 71 9.28 9.46 -18.04
C GLY A 71 8.32 9.64 -16.86
N SER A 72 7.29 8.79 -16.74
CA SER A 72 6.36 8.85 -15.62
C SER A 72 7.02 8.42 -14.31
N ILE A 73 7.88 7.41 -14.33
CA ILE A 73 8.69 7.01 -13.16
C ILE A 73 9.61 8.16 -12.76
N PHE A 74 10.33 8.78 -13.70
CA PHE A 74 11.18 9.94 -13.40
C PHE A 74 10.39 11.14 -12.86
N LEU A 75 9.20 11.41 -13.40
CA LEU A 75 8.34 12.48 -12.90
C LEU A 75 7.86 12.18 -11.47
N LEU A 76 7.45 10.94 -11.18
CA LEU A 76 7.05 10.54 -9.83
C LEU A 76 8.22 10.61 -8.85
N LEU A 77 9.41 10.17 -9.26
CA LEU A 77 10.64 10.31 -8.47
C LEU A 77 10.99 11.77 -8.23
N TYR A 78 10.84 12.63 -9.22
CA TYR A 78 11.07 14.06 -9.10
C TYR A 78 10.08 14.71 -8.13
N ILE A 79 8.78 14.41 -8.25
CA ILE A 79 7.75 14.89 -7.31
C ILE A 79 8.05 14.40 -5.89
N MET A 80 8.46 13.14 -5.72
CA MET A 80 8.85 12.58 -4.44
C MET A 80 10.07 13.30 -3.85
N LEU A 81 11.10 13.56 -4.67
CA LEU A 81 12.30 14.30 -4.25
C LEU A 81 11.96 15.75 -3.86
N CYS A 82 11.11 16.43 -4.63
CA CYS A 82 10.63 17.77 -4.31
C CYS A 82 9.83 17.79 -3.00
N TYR A 83 9.01 16.76 -2.75
CA TYR A 83 8.23 16.63 -1.52
C TYR A 83 9.13 16.52 -0.29
N GLU A 84 10.15 15.66 -0.33
CA GLU A 84 11.08 15.49 0.79
C GLU A 84 11.87 16.77 1.10
N ASN A 85 12.36 17.47 0.06
CA ASN A 85 13.08 18.73 0.22
C ASN A 85 12.17 19.84 0.80
N PHE A 86 10.94 19.95 0.32
CA PHE A 86 9.96 20.90 0.84
C PHE A 86 9.60 20.62 2.30
N HIS A 87 9.33 19.36 2.63
CA HIS A 87 8.99 18.97 4.00
C HIS A 87 10.14 19.24 4.97
N PHE A 88 11.39 19.02 4.55
CA PHE A 88 12.55 19.38 5.37
C PHE A 88 12.62 20.88 5.62
N HIS A 89 12.43 21.70 4.58
CA HIS A 89 12.48 23.16 4.71
C HIS A 89 11.41 23.69 5.68
N VAL A 90 10.17 23.21 5.55
CA VAL A 90 9.06 23.57 6.45
C VAL A 90 9.37 23.14 7.88
N ALA A 91 9.80 21.90 8.10
CA ALA A 91 10.18 21.42 9.42
C ALA A 91 11.33 22.24 10.03
N HIS A 92 12.31 22.64 9.22
CA HIS A 92 13.42 23.49 9.64
C HIS A 92 12.96 24.89 10.07
N MET A 93 12.01 25.48 9.35
CA MET A 93 11.41 26.76 9.72
C MET A 93 10.67 26.69 11.07
N TYR A 94 9.82 25.67 11.26
CA TYR A 94 9.15 25.46 12.55
C TYR A 94 10.13 25.11 13.69
N ALA A 95 11.22 24.41 13.40
CA ALA A 95 12.25 24.13 14.39
C ALA A 95 12.92 25.43 14.89
N HIS A 96 13.16 26.40 13.99
CA HIS A 96 13.65 27.73 14.35
C HIS A 96 12.64 28.57 15.13
N LEU A 97 11.34 28.40 14.88
CA LEU A 97 10.30 28.98 15.72
C LEU A 97 10.22 28.32 17.12
N GLY A 98 10.93 27.21 17.31
CA GLY A 98 11.06 26.56 18.61
C GLY A 98 10.01 25.49 18.88
N TYR A 99 9.31 24.97 17.89
CA TYR A 99 8.36 23.87 18.09
C TYR A 99 9.13 22.56 18.38
N PRO A 100 8.96 21.92 19.56
CA PRO A 100 9.77 20.76 19.95
C PRO A 100 9.64 19.56 19.01
N SER A 101 8.43 19.32 18.49
CA SER A 101 8.17 18.26 17.51
C SER A 101 8.88 18.52 16.18
N ALA A 102 8.96 19.79 15.74
CA ALA A 102 9.68 20.15 14.52
C ALA A 102 11.20 20.02 14.71
N GLN A 103 11.72 20.46 15.85
CA GLN A 103 13.12 20.27 16.24
C GLN A 103 13.47 18.77 16.27
N HIS A 104 12.60 17.92 16.80
CA HIS A 104 12.75 16.46 16.75
C HIS A 104 12.84 15.94 15.31
N ILE A 105 11.92 16.37 14.43
CA ILE A 105 11.89 15.95 13.03
C ILE A 105 13.19 16.36 12.32
N VAL A 106 13.64 17.60 12.50
CA VAL A 106 14.91 18.07 11.91
C VAL A 106 16.10 17.24 12.42
N GLY A 107 16.12 16.94 13.73
CA GLY A 107 17.13 16.05 14.31
C GLY A 107 17.12 14.66 13.66
N GLN A 108 15.95 14.06 13.46
CA GLN A 108 15.82 12.77 12.77
C GLN A 108 16.27 12.82 11.31
N ARG A 109 16.01 13.92 10.60
CA ARG A 109 16.41 14.11 9.20
C ARG A 109 17.92 14.18 9.07
N TYR A 110 18.60 14.93 9.95
CA TYR A 110 20.07 14.92 10.02
C TYR A 110 20.64 13.57 10.45
N LEU A 111 19.98 12.83 11.34
CA LEU A 111 20.44 11.51 11.78
C LEU A 111 20.36 10.46 10.64
N LYS A 112 19.30 10.52 9.82
CA LYS A 112 19.06 9.57 8.72
C LYS A 112 19.68 10.00 7.39
N GLY A 113 19.95 11.29 7.20
CA GLY A 113 20.42 11.85 5.92
C GLY A 113 19.33 11.89 4.84
N VAL A 114 18.06 12.09 5.21
CA VAL A 114 16.95 12.13 4.23
C VAL A 114 16.64 13.57 3.86
N GLY A 115 16.90 13.94 2.60
CA GLY A 115 16.73 15.31 2.09
C GLY A 115 17.83 16.28 2.57
N VAL A 116 18.76 15.82 3.41
CA VAL A 116 19.94 16.55 3.90
C VAL A 116 21.12 15.63 4.08
N GLU A 117 22.32 16.19 4.07
CA GLU A 117 23.53 15.44 4.44
C GLU A 117 23.42 14.92 5.88
N LYS A 118 23.77 13.64 6.06
CA LYS A 118 23.77 13.01 7.38
C LYS A 118 24.77 13.72 8.29
N ASN A 119 24.33 14.17 9.46
CA ASN A 119 25.17 14.83 10.44
C ASN A 119 24.68 14.53 11.86
N GLU A 120 25.43 13.68 12.59
CA GLU A 120 25.03 13.22 13.92
C GLU A 120 25.13 14.34 14.97
N GLU A 121 26.09 15.25 14.86
CA GLU A 121 26.24 16.39 15.77
C GLU A 121 25.06 17.37 15.67
N LYS A 122 24.66 17.73 14.45
CA LYS A 122 23.48 18.57 14.20
C LYS A 122 22.21 17.87 14.69
N ALA A 123 22.11 16.56 14.51
CA ALA A 123 20.99 15.80 15.04
C ALA A 123 20.89 15.91 16.57
N MET A 124 22.02 15.71 17.27
CA MET A 124 22.08 15.83 18.74
C MET A 124 21.78 17.25 19.22
N HIS A 125 22.23 18.27 18.48
CA HIS A 125 21.90 19.66 18.77
C HIS A 125 20.39 19.91 18.75
N TRP A 126 19.70 19.47 17.70
CA TRP A 126 18.24 19.65 17.59
C TRP A 126 17.46 18.80 18.61
N PHE A 127 17.91 17.58 18.88
CA PHE A 127 17.32 16.77 19.96
C PHE A 127 17.49 17.43 21.33
N ARG A 128 18.62 18.07 21.60
CA ARG A 128 18.83 18.83 22.84
C ARG A 128 17.81 19.96 22.99
N GLN A 129 17.65 20.80 21.96
CA GLN A 129 16.65 21.88 22.02
C GLN A 129 15.23 21.36 22.26
N ALA A 130 14.86 20.25 21.62
CA ALA A 130 13.55 19.65 21.81
C ALA A 130 13.39 19.02 23.22
N ALA A 131 14.44 18.37 23.72
CA ALA A 131 14.46 17.75 25.05
C ALA A 131 14.37 18.79 26.18
N GLU A 132 15.04 19.94 26.02
CA GLU A 132 14.93 21.09 26.95
C GLU A 132 13.49 21.61 27.06
N LYS A 133 12.68 21.41 26.01
CA LYS A 133 11.25 21.75 25.99
C LYS A 133 10.34 20.58 26.36
N GLY A 134 10.89 19.50 26.90
CA GLY A 134 10.12 18.35 27.37
C GLY A 134 9.76 17.33 26.30
N HIS A 135 10.32 17.39 25.08
CA HIS A 135 9.98 16.43 24.03
C HIS A 135 10.51 15.02 24.37
N PRO A 136 9.64 14.02 24.61
CA PRO A 136 10.06 12.74 25.19
C PRO A 136 11.00 11.93 24.28
N GLN A 137 10.63 11.79 23.00
CA GLN A 137 11.41 11.04 22.01
C GLN A 137 12.76 11.71 21.72
N SER A 138 12.85 13.05 21.83
CA SER A 138 14.13 13.73 21.66
C SER A 138 15.04 13.51 22.86
N SER A 139 14.46 13.47 24.06
CA SER A 139 15.20 13.18 25.29
C SER A 139 15.75 11.76 25.27
N PHE A 140 14.93 10.79 24.84
CA PHE A 140 15.37 9.41 24.60
C PHE A 140 16.49 9.34 23.54
N ASN A 141 16.30 9.96 22.37
CA ASN A 141 17.32 9.94 21.31
C ASN A 141 18.63 10.61 21.73
N LEU A 142 18.57 11.68 22.53
CA LEU A 142 19.74 12.34 23.07
C LEU A 142 20.45 11.45 24.09
N ALA A 143 19.71 10.77 24.96
CA ALA A 143 20.26 9.80 25.90
C ALA A 143 20.97 8.65 25.17
N VAL A 144 20.32 8.06 24.17
CA VAL A 144 20.91 6.98 23.34
C VAL A 144 22.14 7.49 22.56
N GLY A 145 22.10 8.71 22.02
CA GLY A 145 23.24 9.31 21.33
C GLY A 145 24.43 9.56 22.25
N LYS A 146 24.19 10.11 23.46
CA LYS A 146 25.20 10.22 24.52
C LYS A 146 25.77 8.84 24.88
N LEU A 147 24.91 7.83 24.98
CA LEU A 147 25.29 6.46 25.30
C LEU A 147 26.10 5.75 24.19
N LYS A 148 26.01 6.22 22.95
CA LYS A 148 26.75 5.65 21.81
C LYS A 148 28.14 6.27 21.65
N ASN A 149 28.29 7.55 21.96
CA ASN A 149 29.56 8.29 21.88
C ASN A 149 30.49 8.05 23.10
N LEU A 150 30.38 6.88 23.72
CA LEU A 150 30.72 6.58 25.11
C LEU A 150 32.21 6.34 25.40
N THR A 151 33.12 7.16 24.88
CA THR A 151 34.57 7.05 25.20
C THR A 151 35.12 8.19 26.03
N THR A 152 34.34 9.21 26.41
CA THR A 152 34.87 10.30 27.23
C THR A 152 33.84 10.85 28.21
N THR A 153 34.14 10.61 29.50
CA THR A 153 33.66 11.29 30.71
C THR A 153 32.15 11.47 30.81
N LEU A 154 31.53 10.45 31.36
CA LEU A 154 30.14 10.36 31.75
C LEU A 154 29.79 11.38 32.85
N ASP A 155 28.68 12.10 32.66
CA ASP A 155 27.79 12.42 33.78
C ASP A 155 26.59 11.49 33.63
N GLU A 156 26.69 10.32 34.27
CA GLU A 156 25.68 9.25 34.25
C GLU A 156 24.31 9.80 34.69
N GLY A 157 24.32 10.78 35.60
CA GLY A 157 23.13 11.47 36.09
C GLY A 157 22.39 12.25 35.00
N ASP A 158 23.11 12.77 34.01
CA ASP A 158 22.54 13.50 32.88
C ASP A 158 21.73 12.58 31.94
N VAL A 159 22.23 11.36 31.72
CA VAL A 159 21.56 10.35 30.89
C VAL A 159 20.32 9.82 31.61
N GLU A 160 20.45 9.47 32.88
CA GLU A 160 19.32 9.03 33.69
C GLU A 160 18.23 10.10 33.75
N LYS A 161 18.59 11.38 33.91
CA LYS A 161 17.62 12.49 33.90
C LYS A 161 16.84 12.56 32.60
N LEU A 162 17.50 12.43 31.45
CA LEU A 162 16.86 12.43 30.14
C LEU A 162 15.92 11.23 29.95
N LEU A 163 16.35 10.04 30.40
CA LEU A 163 15.54 8.82 30.34
C LEU A 163 14.34 8.89 31.28
N ASN A 164 14.50 9.40 32.50
CA ASN A 164 13.40 9.63 33.43
C ASN A 164 12.36 10.61 32.86
N LEU A 165 12.81 11.68 32.19
CA LEU A 165 11.90 12.62 31.52
C LEU A 165 11.09 11.92 30.42
N ALA A 166 11.75 11.12 29.57
CA ALA A 166 11.07 10.38 28.52
C ALA A 166 10.09 9.33 29.10
N ALA A 167 10.53 8.58 30.11
CA ALA A 167 9.74 7.59 30.83
C ALA A 167 8.50 8.19 31.50
N GLY A 168 8.61 9.38 32.08
CA GLY A 168 7.51 10.11 32.71
C GLY A 168 6.40 10.50 31.74
N HIS A 169 6.69 10.58 30.44
CA HIS A 169 5.71 10.81 29.37
C HIS A 169 5.22 9.49 28.73
N GLY A 170 5.52 8.34 29.33
CA GLY A 170 5.02 7.04 28.87
C GLY A 170 5.89 6.33 27.83
N LEU A 171 7.13 6.77 27.57
CA LEU A 171 8.05 6.00 26.71
C LEU A 171 8.54 4.74 27.45
N GLN A 172 7.95 3.60 27.11
CA GLN A 172 8.35 2.30 27.67
C GLN A 172 9.80 1.92 27.32
N GLU A 173 10.27 2.30 26.13
CA GLU A 173 11.67 2.10 25.70
C GLU A 173 12.66 2.82 26.63
N ALA A 174 12.30 4.03 27.10
CA ALA A 174 13.12 4.77 28.03
C ALA A 174 13.14 4.12 29.41
N GLN A 175 12.00 3.58 29.88
CA GLN A 175 11.90 2.83 31.14
C GLN A 175 12.79 1.58 31.12
N ASN A 176 12.67 0.78 30.06
CA ASN A 176 13.45 -0.45 29.90
C ASN A 176 14.96 -0.16 29.85
N LEU A 177 15.36 0.90 29.14
CA LEU A 177 16.76 1.30 29.05
C LEU A 177 17.30 1.80 30.39
N LEU A 178 16.51 2.58 31.13
CA LEU A 178 16.87 3.06 32.46
C LEU A 178 17.06 1.89 33.43
N GLU A 179 16.17 0.90 33.41
CA GLU A 179 16.29 -0.30 34.24
C GLU A 179 17.55 -1.12 33.89
N ASN A 180 17.87 -1.26 32.61
CA ASN A 180 19.09 -1.93 32.16
C ASN A 180 20.37 -1.23 32.66
N ILE A 181 20.42 0.10 32.60
CA ILE A 181 21.56 0.88 33.10
C ILE A 181 21.72 0.70 34.61
N ARG A 182 20.64 0.83 35.39
CA ARG A 182 20.64 0.62 36.85
C ARG A 182 21.06 -0.79 37.26
N ASN A 183 20.63 -1.80 36.50
CA ASN A 183 21.00 -3.20 36.76
C ASN A 183 22.48 -3.49 36.47
N ARG A 184 23.14 -2.73 35.58
CA ARG A 184 24.58 -2.86 35.33
C ARG A 184 25.45 -2.19 36.39
N HIS A 185 24.94 -1.11 36.98
CA HIS A 185 25.65 -0.30 37.96
C HIS A 185 24.76 -0.09 39.19
N PRO A 186 24.71 -1.08 40.12
CA PRO A 186 23.94 -0.93 41.35
C PRO A 186 24.52 0.20 42.22
N PRO A 187 23.67 0.91 42.99
CA PRO A 187 24.06 2.04 43.84
C PRO A 187 24.96 1.64 45.02
#